data_AF-A0A512M2Q7-F1
#
_entry.id   AF-A0A512M2Q7-F1
#
_cell.length_a   1.000
_cell.length_b   1.000
_cell.length_c   1.000
_cell.angle_alpha   90.00
_cell.angle_beta   90.00
_cell.angle_gamma   90.00
#
_symmetry.space_group_name_H-M   'P 1'
#
loop_
_entity.id
_entity.type
_entity.pdbx_description
1 polymer ?
#
loop_
_entity_poly.entity_id
_entity_poly.type
_entity_poly.pdbx_seq_one_letter_code
_entity_poly.pdbx_strand_id
1 'polypeptide(L)'
;MSHSRQQFAFTWRKGILAVVVLTAAVVTWIWQLASGPSLGVDRTFAGLFSTTPVKPALLRPNVPVGDATVLHADAQGKVQLQELVEVSRQLNAPDSTIEHDFEVLHLLLDAFRQSNGGAPPISGENVEVVEQLRGQNAAKVTYIAADHSAIDDGGRLLDRWGTPFFFHPLSRDNWQIRSAGKDRQFFTSDDAIQ
;
A
#
# COMPACT_ATOMS: atom_id res chain seq x y z
N MET A 1 36.63 -36.59 60.59
CA MET A 1 36.74 -35.60 59.50
C MET A 1 36.58 -36.33 58.16
N SER A 2 35.76 -35.76 57.27
CA SER A 2 35.64 -36.04 55.82
C SER A 2 35.00 -37.38 55.41
N HIS A 3 33.68 -37.46 55.26
CA HIS A 3 32.83 -37.11 54.10
C HIS A 3 32.78 -38.15 52.96
N SER A 4 31.62 -38.84 52.95
CA SER A 4 30.91 -39.42 51.82
C SER A 4 30.94 -38.54 50.56
N ARG A 5 31.21 -39.14 49.39
CA ARG A 5 30.83 -38.57 48.09
C ARG A 5 29.74 -39.42 47.45
N GLN A 6 28.57 -38.80 47.47
CA GLN A 6 27.28 -39.20 46.95
C GLN A 6 27.26 -39.32 45.41
N GLN A 7 26.32 -40.15 44.97
CA GLN A 7 25.87 -40.41 43.62
C GLN A 7 25.24 -39.15 42.99
N PHE A 8 25.52 -38.85 41.71
CA PHE A 8 24.71 -37.93 40.91
C PHE A 8 24.69 -38.38 39.44
N ALA A 9 23.99 -39.47 39.18
CA ALA A 9 23.55 -39.85 37.82
C ALA A 9 22.02 -39.69 37.77
N PHE A 10 21.53 -38.46 37.78
CA PHE A 10 20.10 -38.21 37.65
C PHE A 10 19.84 -36.89 36.92
N THR A 11 19.01 -36.97 35.86
CA THR A 11 18.23 -35.89 35.21
C THR A 11 18.70 -35.22 33.90
N TRP A 12 19.56 -35.80 33.05
CA TRP A 12 19.80 -35.18 31.73
C TRP A 12 18.70 -35.40 30.68
N ARG A 13 17.91 -36.47 30.76
CA ARG A 13 16.90 -36.82 29.72
C ARG A 13 15.57 -36.04 29.82
N LYS A 14 15.25 -35.44 30.96
CA LYS A 14 13.97 -34.72 31.16
C LYS A 14 14.05 -33.24 30.74
N GLY A 15 15.23 -32.63 30.77
CA GLY A 15 15.43 -31.23 30.36
C GLY A 15 15.26 -31.00 28.85
N ILE A 16 15.75 -31.95 28.02
CA ILE A 16 15.67 -31.83 26.55
C ILE A 16 14.23 -31.98 26.06
N LEU A 17 13.45 -32.89 26.64
CA LEU A 17 12.04 -33.04 26.28
C LEU A 17 11.22 -31.79 26.62
N ALA A 18 11.51 -31.11 27.73
CA ALA A 18 10.79 -29.90 28.12
C ALA A 18 11.03 -28.72 27.16
N VAL A 19 12.25 -28.57 26.62
CA VAL A 19 12.59 -27.49 25.67
C VAL A 19 11.98 -27.73 24.29
N VAL A 20 11.90 -28.98 23.83
CA VAL A 20 11.26 -29.32 22.54
C VAL A 20 9.73 -29.09 22.59
N VAL A 21 9.09 -29.41 23.71
CA VAL A 21 7.64 -29.17 23.89
C VAL A 21 7.33 -27.67 23.95
N LEU A 22 8.17 -26.87 24.61
CA LEU A 22 8.00 -25.41 24.68
C LEU A 22 8.19 -24.73 23.33
N THR A 23 9.16 -25.16 22.53
CA THR A 23 9.38 -24.60 21.19
C THR A 23 8.26 -24.96 20.22
N ALA A 24 7.78 -26.21 20.26
CA ALA A 24 6.60 -26.61 19.48
C ALA A 24 5.38 -25.74 19.84
N ALA A 25 5.10 -25.54 21.14
CA ALA A 25 3.95 -24.75 21.59
C ALA A 25 4.03 -23.27 21.18
N VAL A 26 5.22 -22.67 21.19
CA VAL A 26 5.41 -21.27 20.74
C VAL A 26 5.20 -21.15 19.23
N VAL A 27 5.68 -22.12 18.44
CA VAL A 27 5.45 -22.13 16.99
C VAL A 27 3.97 -22.32 16.67
N THR A 28 3.25 -23.21 17.36
CA THR A 28 1.80 -23.34 17.18
C THR A 28 1.06 -22.08 17.62
N TRP A 29 1.46 -21.45 18.72
CA TRP A 29 0.84 -20.21 19.21
C TRP A 29 1.05 -19.02 18.25
N ILE A 30 2.24 -18.90 17.65
CA ILE A 30 2.53 -17.92 16.59
C ILE A 30 1.72 -18.23 15.33
N TRP A 31 1.59 -19.50 14.94
CA TRP A 31 0.72 -19.89 13.83
C TRP A 31 -0.75 -19.58 14.10
N GLN A 32 -1.23 -19.76 15.33
CA GLN A 32 -2.61 -19.45 15.70
C GLN A 32 -2.90 -17.94 15.79
N LEU A 33 -1.91 -17.12 16.13
CA LEU A 33 -2.00 -15.66 16.03
C LEU A 33 -1.99 -15.17 14.58
N ALA A 34 -1.24 -15.83 13.69
CA ALA A 34 -1.26 -15.54 12.25
C ALA A 34 -2.52 -16.09 11.55
N SER A 35 -3.15 -17.12 12.13
CA SER A 35 -4.42 -17.71 11.68
C SER A 35 -5.60 -17.07 12.41
N GLY A 36 -5.69 -15.73 12.37
CA GLY A 36 -6.94 -15.06 12.70
C GLY A 36 -8.09 -15.63 11.88
N PRO A 37 -9.34 -15.63 12.38
CA PRO A 37 -10.47 -16.15 11.64
C PRO A 37 -10.48 -15.51 10.26
N SER A 38 -10.54 -16.33 9.21
CA SER A 38 -10.83 -15.86 7.86
C SER A 38 -12.13 -15.07 7.95
N LEU A 39 -11.99 -13.74 7.98
CA LEU A 39 -13.13 -12.84 7.91
C LEU A 39 -13.84 -13.23 6.63
N GLY A 40 -15.04 -13.82 6.79
CA GLY A 40 -15.90 -14.18 5.67
C GLY A 40 -15.93 -13.00 4.71
N VAL A 41 -15.55 -13.28 3.46
CA VAL A 41 -15.59 -12.31 2.36
C VAL A 41 -17.06 -12.14 1.96
N ASP A 42 -17.84 -11.57 2.87
CA ASP A 42 -19.14 -10.95 2.61
C ASP A 42 -18.94 -9.46 2.86
N ARG A 43 -18.19 -8.80 1.98
CA ARG A 43 -18.22 -7.34 1.87
C ARG A 43 -18.43 -6.96 0.42
N THR A 44 -19.70 -6.77 0.12
CA THR A 44 -20.23 -6.05 -1.03
C THR A 44 -19.45 -4.75 -1.22
N PHE A 45 -18.65 -4.66 -2.28
CA PHE A 45 -17.91 -3.46 -2.71
C PHE A 45 -18.82 -2.32 -3.21
N ALA A 46 -20.14 -2.47 -3.11
CA ALA A 46 -21.15 -1.52 -3.58
C ALA A 46 -21.18 -0.17 -2.83
N GLY A 47 -20.43 -0.04 -1.73
CA GLY A 47 -20.31 1.23 -0.98
C GLY A 47 -19.32 2.25 -1.56
N LEU A 48 -18.54 1.88 -2.58
CA LEU A 48 -17.47 2.73 -3.13
C LEU A 48 -17.98 4.01 -3.82
N PHE A 49 -19.27 4.08 -4.18
CA PHE A 49 -19.85 5.20 -4.92
C PHE A 49 -21.26 5.56 -4.44
N SER A 50 -21.43 5.88 -3.16
CA SER A 50 -22.64 6.59 -2.70
C SER A 50 -22.42 8.10 -2.78
N THR A 51 -22.99 8.70 -3.81
CA THR A 51 -22.92 10.11 -4.17
C THR A 51 -23.72 11.00 -3.21
N THR A 52 -23.04 11.97 -2.59
CA THR A 52 -23.64 13.27 -2.26
C THR A 52 -23.22 14.28 -3.34
N PRO A 53 -24.05 15.28 -3.67
CA PRO A 53 -23.98 15.96 -4.96
C PRO A 53 -22.91 17.04 -4.95
N VAL A 54 -21.79 16.80 -5.62
CA VAL A 54 -20.90 17.87 -6.06
C VAL A 54 -21.45 18.40 -7.39
N LYS A 55 -21.65 19.71 -7.43
CA LYS A 55 -22.20 20.50 -8.53
C LYS A 55 -21.55 20.14 -9.88
N PRO A 56 -22.30 19.69 -10.90
CA PRO A 56 -21.72 19.23 -12.15
C PRO A 56 -21.44 20.41 -13.08
N ALA A 57 -20.18 20.62 -13.42
CA ALA A 57 -19.84 21.40 -14.60
C ALA A 57 -18.64 20.77 -15.31
N LEU A 58 -18.99 20.03 -16.36
CA LEU A 58 -18.17 19.71 -17.54
C LEU A 58 -17.11 18.61 -17.41
N LEU A 59 -17.53 17.38 -17.13
CA LEU A 59 -16.90 16.20 -17.74
C LEU A 59 -17.99 15.19 -18.14
N ARG A 60 -18.16 15.00 -19.45
CA ARG A 60 -18.69 13.77 -20.06
C ARG A 60 -17.68 13.38 -21.15
N PRO A 61 -17.24 12.11 -21.17
CA PRO A 61 -18.04 11.14 -21.89
C PRO A 61 -18.59 10.03 -20.99
N ASN A 62 -19.69 9.50 -21.48
CA ASN A 62 -20.54 8.44 -20.95
C ASN A 62 -19.75 7.12 -20.78
N VAL A 63 -19.26 6.82 -19.57
CA VAL A 63 -18.88 5.46 -19.18
C VAL A 63 -20.13 4.79 -18.62
N PRO A 64 -20.60 3.64 -19.15
CA PRO A 64 -21.70 2.92 -18.54
C PRO A 64 -21.26 2.50 -17.14
N VAL A 65 -21.97 2.99 -16.12
CA VAL A 65 -21.88 2.45 -14.77
C VAL A 65 -22.51 1.06 -14.83
N GLY A 66 -21.66 0.07 -15.14
CA GLY A 66 -22.00 -1.34 -15.19
C GLY A 66 -21.40 -2.04 -13.98
N ASP A 67 -22.28 -2.64 -13.18
CA ASP A 67 -22.02 -3.47 -12.02
C ASP A 67 -20.82 -4.44 -12.20
N ALA A 68 -19.66 -4.08 -11.64
CA ALA A 68 -18.67 -4.93 -10.97
C ALA A 68 -17.32 -4.21 -10.91
N THR A 69 -16.84 -3.87 -9.72
CA THR A 69 -15.40 -3.71 -9.50
C THR A 69 -14.75 -5.03 -9.87
N VAL A 70 -14.19 -5.15 -11.08
CA VAL A 70 -13.66 -6.42 -11.55
C VAL A 70 -12.31 -6.65 -10.86
N LEU A 71 -12.35 -7.38 -9.76
CA LEU A 71 -11.18 -7.81 -9.02
C LEU A 71 -10.43 -8.84 -9.88
N HIS A 72 -9.20 -8.52 -10.27
CA HIS A 72 -8.33 -9.46 -10.96
C HIS A 72 -7.11 -9.76 -10.09
N ALA A 73 -6.67 -11.02 -10.07
CA ALA A 73 -5.34 -11.34 -9.57
C ALA A 73 -4.32 -10.87 -10.62
N ASP A 74 -3.31 -10.08 -10.22
CA ASP A 74 -2.14 -9.84 -11.06
C ASP A 74 -1.24 -11.09 -11.19
N ALA A 75 -0.20 -11.00 -12.01
CA ALA A 75 0.77 -12.08 -12.20
C ALA A 75 1.50 -12.49 -10.91
N GLN A 76 1.37 -11.71 -9.85
CA GLN A 76 1.94 -11.89 -8.53
C GLN A 76 0.87 -12.30 -7.48
N GLY A 77 -0.38 -12.57 -7.91
CA GLY A 77 -1.48 -13.00 -7.06
C GLY A 77 -2.13 -11.91 -6.22
N LYS A 78 -1.86 -10.62 -6.50
CA LYS A 78 -2.44 -9.48 -5.78
C LYS A 78 -3.73 -9.01 -6.41
N VAL A 79 -4.61 -8.42 -5.61
CA VAL A 79 -5.91 -7.94 -6.10
C VAL A 79 -5.72 -6.60 -6.80
N GLN A 80 -6.13 -6.53 -8.07
CA GLN A 80 -6.21 -5.31 -8.86
C GLN A 80 -7.65 -4.83 -8.91
N LEU A 81 -7.89 -3.58 -8.54
CA LEU A 81 -9.10 -2.86 -8.92
C LEU A 81 -8.82 -2.22 -10.29
N GLN A 82 -9.35 -2.83 -11.35
CA GLN A 82 -9.08 -2.38 -12.72
C GLN A 82 -9.39 -0.91 -12.96
N GLU A 83 -10.45 -0.40 -12.33
CA GLU A 83 -10.81 1.02 -12.40
C GLU A 83 -9.71 1.92 -11.84
N LEU A 84 -9.10 1.58 -10.70
CA LEU A 84 -8.00 2.35 -10.13
C LEU A 84 -6.73 2.23 -10.97
N VAL A 85 -6.48 1.06 -11.54
CA VAL A 85 -5.36 0.88 -12.46
C VAL A 85 -5.54 1.75 -13.70
N GLU A 86 -6.74 1.80 -14.27
CA GLU A 86 -7.03 2.66 -15.43
C GLU A 86 -6.94 4.15 -15.08
N VAL A 87 -7.44 4.56 -13.90
CA VAL A 87 -7.25 5.94 -13.44
C VAL A 87 -5.78 6.25 -13.25
N SER A 88 -4.98 5.32 -12.72
CA SER A 88 -3.53 5.51 -12.56
C SER A 88 -2.87 5.84 -13.91
N ARG A 89 -3.28 5.21 -15.01
CA ARG A 89 -2.74 5.46 -16.36
C ARG A 89 -2.93 6.89 -16.86
N GLN A 90 -3.83 7.66 -16.26
CA GLN A 90 -4.02 9.07 -16.60
C GLN A 90 -2.93 9.97 -16.00
N LEU A 91 -2.17 9.47 -15.02
CA LEU A 91 -1.05 10.18 -14.43
C LEU A 91 0.01 10.49 -15.51
N ASN A 92 0.36 11.77 -15.64
CA ASN A 92 1.27 12.30 -16.66
C ASN A 92 0.77 12.07 -18.11
N ALA A 93 -0.53 11.93 -18.32
CA ALA A 93 -1.08 11.91 -19.69
C ALA A 93 -0.67 13.19 -20.45
N PRO A 94 -0.27 13.09 -21.73
CA PRO A 94 0.38 14.19 -22.45
C PRO A 94 -0.50 15.45 -22.57
N ASP A 95 -1.82 15.28 -22.60
CA ASP A 95 -2.80 16.37 -22.74
C ASP A 95 -3.40 16.82 -21.39
N SER A 96 -2.77 16.45 -20.27
CA SER A 96 -3.24 16.72 -18.89
C SER A 96 -2.52 17.91 -18.23
N THR A 97 -2.88 18.25 -16.98
CA THR A 97 -2.23 19.30 -16.14
C THR A 97 -1.71 18.75 -14.82
N ILE A 98 -0.76 19.46 -14.17
CA ILE A 98 -0.16 18.97 -12.91
C ILE A 98 -1.21 18.85 -11.79
N GLU A 99 -2.25 19.68 -11.84
CA GLU A 99 -3.41 19.61 -10.96
C GLU A 99 -4.17 18.29 -11.14
N HIS A 100 -4.41 17.86 -12.38
CA HIS A 100 -5.05 16.56 -12.66
C HIS A 100 -4.15 15.39 -12.19
N ASP A 101 -2.83 15.50 -12.34
CA ASP A 101 -1.93 14.48 -11.81
C ASP A 101 -2.04 14.37 -10.29
N PHE A 102 -2.16 15.49 -9.57
CA PHE A 102 -2.42 15.47 -8.13
C PHE A 102 -3.78 14.85 -7.79
N GLU A 103 -4.83 15.15 -8.55
CA GLU A 103 -6.15 14.52 -8.36
C GLU A 103 -6.07 12.99 -8.48
N VAL A 104 -5.36 12.49 -9.49
CA VAL A 104 -5.10 11.05 -9.65
C VAL A 104 -4.33 10.50 -8.45
N LEU A 105 -3.25 11.15 -8.03
CA LEU A 105 -2.46 10.69 -6.88
C LEU A 105 -3.28 10.67 -5.58
N HIS A 106 -4.09 11.70 -5.33
CA HIS A 106 -4.97 11.75 -4.17
C HIS A 106 -6.00 10.61 -4.19
N LEU A 107 -6.61 10.34 -5.35
CA LEU A 107 -7.53 9.21 -5.48
C LEU A 107 -6.85 7.88 -5.15
N LEU A 108 -5.64 7.64 -5.66
CA LEU A 108 -4.89 6.42 -5.40
C LEU A 108 -4.52 6.28 -3.92
N LEU A 109 -4.05 7.37 -3.29
CA LEU A 109 -3.67 7.39 -1.87
C LEU A 109 -4.89 7.24 -0.94
N ASP A 110 -6.03 7.81 -1.30
CA ASP A 110 -7.27 7.64 -0.54
C ASP A 110 -7.79 6.21 -0.65
N ALA A 111 -7.77 5.62 -1.85
CA ALA A 111 -8.12 4.20 -2.03
C ALA A 111 -7.17 3.29 -1.24
N PHE A 112 -5.87 3.60 -1.27
CA PHE A 112 -4.87 2.92 -0.44
C PHE A 112 -5.25 2.96 1.04
N ARG A 113 -5.52 4.15 1.59
CA ARG A 113 -5.87 4.33 3.01
C ARG A 113 -7.12 3.53 3.37
N GLN A 114 -8.17 3.61 2.55
CA GLN A 114 -9.44 2.93 2.83
C GLN A 114 -9.27 1.41 2.95
N SER A 115 -8.43 0.80 2.11
CA SER A 115 -8.17 -0.64 2.18
C SER A 115 -7.19 -1.05 3.30
N ASN A 116 -6.31 -0.13 3.72
CA ASN A 116 -5.25 -0.39 4.70
C ASN A 116 -5.59 0.16 6.11
N GLY A 117 -6.89 0.17 6.47
CA GLY A 117 -7.32 0.55 7.82
C GLY A 117 -7.14 2.05 8.15
N GLY A 118 -7.16 2.90 7.14
CA GLY A 118 -6.99 4.36 7.23
C GLY A 118 -5.54 4.82 7.35
N ALA A 119 -4.57 3.91 7.40
CA ALA A 119 -3.16 4.26 7.46
C ALA A 119 -2.65 4.73 6.09
N PRO A 120 -1.89 5.85 6.03
CA PRO A 120 -1.23 6.25 4.80
C PRO A 120 -0.04 5.31 4.51
N PRO A 121 0.60 5.41 3.32
CA PRO A 121 1.84 4.70 3.06
C PRO A 121 2.88 4.98 4.16
N ILE A 122 3.62 3.94 4.52
CA ILE A 122 4.73 4.03 5.47
C ILE A 122 5.85 4.79 4.78
N SER A 123 6.30 5.91 5.38
CA SER A 123 7.36 6.81 4.87
C SER A 123 6.96 7.81 3.77
N GLY A 124 7.71 8.91 3.70
CA GLY A 124 7.61 9.91 2.62
C GLY A 124 8.60 9.65 1.48
N GLU A 125 9.40 8.60 1.55
CA GLU A 125 10.33 8.26 0.48
C GLU A 125 9.58 7.73 -0.75
N ASN A 126 9.88 8.31 -1.92
CA ASN A 126 9.13 8.07 -3.15
C ASN A 126 9.06 6.57 -3.52
N VAL A 127 10.19 5.86 -3.47
CA VAL A 127 10.25 4.43 -3.81
C VAL A 127 9.37 3.61 -2.86
N GLU A 128 9.42 3.90 -1.56
CA GLU A 128 8.65 3.15 -0.55
C GLU A 128 7.14 3.38 -0.72
N VAL A 129 6.73 4.60 -1.09
CA VAL A 129 5.34 4.90 -1.46
C VAL A 129 4.93 4.10 -2.69
N VAL A 130 5.77 4.05 -3.74
CA VAL A 130 5.49 3.29 -4.97
C VAL A 130 5.37 1.80 -4.71
N GLU A 131 6.27 1.21 -3.93
CA GLU A 131 6.22 -0.21 -3.59
C GLU A 131 4.89 -0.58 -2.91
N GLN A 132 4.44 0.27 -1.99
CA GLN A 132 3.16 0.11 -1.30
C GLN A 132 1.99 0.25 -2.25
N LEU A 133 2.01 1.23 -3.16
CA LEU A 133 0.98 1.36 -4.21
C LEU A 133 0.99 0.17 -5.18
N ARG A 134 2.14 -0.48 -5.39
CA ARG A 134 2.28 -1.72 -6.19
C ARG A 134 1.95 -3.00 -5.40
N GLY A 135 1.26 -2.85 -4.27
CA GLY A 135 0.75 -3.97 -3.49
C GLY A 135 1.72 -4.55 -2.47
N GLN A 136 2.84 -3.90 -2.16
CA GLN A 136 3.61 -4.18 -0.94
C GLN A 136 2.93 -3.55 0.29
N ASN A 137 1.63 -3.82 0.46
CA ASN A 137 0.81 -3.26 1.53
C ASN A 137 0.07 -4.37 2.29
N ALA A 138 -0.61 -4.01 3.38
CA ALA A 138 -1.32 -4.96 4.23
C ALA A 138 -2.52 -5.59 3.50
N ALA A 139 -3.21 -4.80 2.66
CA ALA A 139 -4.35 -5.24 1.89
C ALA A 139 -4.01 -6.13 0.68
N LYS A 140 -2.74 -6.20 0.27
CA LYS A 140 -2.28 -6.89 -0.96
C LYS A 140 -3.03 -6.42 -2.22
N VAL A 141 -3.32 -5.12 -2.28
CA VAL A 141 -4.00 -4.48 -3.41
C VAL A 141 -3.00 -3.69 -4.25
N THR A 142 -3.08 -3.82 -5.57
CA THR A 142 -2.28 -3.06 -6.53
C THR A 142 -3.10 -1.87 -7.04
N TYR A 143 -2.59 -0.65 -6.81
CA TYR A 143 -3.20 0.64 -7.16
C TYR A 143 -2.63 1.25 -8.43
N ILE A 144 -1.34 1.01 -8.67
CA ILE A 144 -0.61 1.46 -9.85
C ILE A 144 0.01 0.25 -10.52
N ALA A 145 -0.09 0.18 -11.85
CA ALA A 145 0.42 -0.94 -12.61
C ALA A 145 1.96 -1.04 -12.52
N ALA A 146 2.50 -2.24 -12.66
CA ALA A 146 3.94 -2.49 -12.61
C ALA A 146 4.69 -1.86 -13.80
N ASP A 147 4.02 -1.72 -14.94
CA ASP A 147 4.49 -1.20 -16.22
C ASP A 147 4.03 0.25 -16.45
N HIS A 148 3.85 1.01 -15.37
CA HIS A 148 3.38 2.39 -15.45
C HIS A 148 4.47 3.32 -16.01
N SER A 149 4.13 4.12 -17.03
CA SER A 149 5.09 4.99 -17.75
C SER A 149 5.71 6.09 -16.87
N ALA A 150 5.00 6.52 -15.84
CA ALA A 150 5.51 7.49 -14.86
C ALA A 150 6.50 6.89 -13.83
N ILE A 151 6.77 5.59 -13.85
CA ILE A 151 7.73 4.95 -12.94
C ILE A 151 9.06 4.76 -13.68
N ASP A 152 10.15 5.24 -13.10
CA ASP A 152 11.50 5.05 -13.66
C ASP A 152 12.10 3.67 -13.32
N ASP A 153 13.27 3.37 -13.90
CA ASP A 153 14.00 2.11 -13.65
C ASP A 153 14.41 1.92 -12.18
N GLY A 154 14.47 3.02 -11.41
CA GLY A 154 14.73 3.02 -9.97
C GLY A 154 13.49 2.78 -9.13
N GLY A 155 12.31 2.60 -9.74
CA GLY A 155 11.05 2.42 -9.04
C GLY A 155 10.47 3.72 -8.46
N ARG A 156 10.92 4.89 -8.93
CA ARG A 156 10.42 6.19 -8.48
C ARG A 156 9.29 6.67 -9.36
N LEU A 157 8.24 7.21 -8.74
CA LEU A 157 7.16 7.90 -9.43
C LEU A 157 7.59 9.31 -9.81
N LEU A 158 7.70 9.55 -11.10
CA LEU A 158 8.07 10.83 -11.69
C LEU A 158 6.83 11.71 -11.88
N ASP A 159 7.01 13.00 -11.67
CA ASP A 159 6.11 14.02 -12.19
C ASP A 159 6.18 14.10 -13.72
N ARG A 160 5.24 14.84 -14.31
CA ARG A 160 5.14 15.05 -15.75
C ARG A 160 6.38 15.65 -16.41
N TRP A 161 7.29 16.26 -15.63
CA TRP A 161 8.53 16.82 -16.13
C TRP A 161 9.71 15.87 -15.96
N GLY A 162 9.52 14.71 -15.34
CA GLY A 162 10.51 13.66 -15.17
C GLY A 162 11.28 13.74 -13.86
N THR A 163 10.84 14.54 -12.89
CA THR A 163 11.43 14.62 -11.55
C THR A 163 10.63 13.75 -10.60
N PRO A 164 11.26 12.90 -9.75
CA PRO A 164 10.51 12.13 -8.76
C PRO A 164 9.65 13.03 -7.88
N PHE A 165 8.37 12.72 -7.67
CA PHE A 165 7.54 13.43 -6.69
C PHE A 165 8.17 13.40 -5.30
N PHE A 166 8.04 14.49 -4.55
CA PHE A 166 8.39 14.52 -3.13
C PHE A 166 7.13 14.32 -2.29
N PHE A 167 7.09 13.25 -1.50
CA PHE A 167 6.00 12.99 -0.57
C PHE A 167 6.39 13.44 0.82
N HIS A 168 5.61 14.34 1.39
CA HIS A 168 5.86 14.88 2.72
C HIS A 168 4.70 14.55 3.65
N PRO A 169 4.81 13.48 4.46
CA PRO A 169 3.81 13.19 5.49
C PRO A 169 3.89 14.28 6.57
N LEU A 170 2.86 15.13 6.63
CA LEU A 170 2.73 16.17 7.66
C LEU A 170 2.13 15.59 8.95
N SER A 171 1.20 14.64 8.81
CA SER A 171 0.59 13.89 9.91
C SER A 171 0.04 12.56 9.41
N ARG A 172 -0.63 11.80 10.28
CA ARG A 172 -1.32 10.56 9.89
C ARG A 172 -2.38 10.79 8.81
N ASP A 173 -3.04 11.95 8.84
CA ASP A 173 -4.18 12.25 7.97
C ASP A 173 -3.90 13.38 6.97
N ASN A 174 -2.72 14.00 7.06
CA ASN A 174 -2.32 15.10 6.19
C ASN A 174 -1.00 14.78 5.49
N TRP A 175 -1.05 14.80 4.17
CA TRP A 175 0.08 14.53 3.29
C TRP A 175 0.19 15.66 2.30
N GLN A 176 1.42 16.08 2.06
CA GLN A 176 1.73 17.01 1.00
C GLN A 176 2.47 16.27 -0.12
N ILE A 177 2.08 16.54 -1.36
CA ILE A 177 2.74 16.04 -2.56
C ILE A 177 3.31 17.25 -3.30
N ARG A 178 4.58 17.17 -3.68
CA ARG A 178 5.27 18.24 -4.39
C ARG A 178 5.87 17.72 -5.69
N SER A 179 5.60 18.42 -6.78
CA SER A 179 6.33 18.30 -8.04
C SER A 179 7.37 19.42 -8.11
N ALA A 180 8.52 19.11 -8.71
CA ALA A 180 9.60 20.08 -8.91
C ALA A 180 9.37 21.01 -10.10
N GLY A 181 8.21 20.93 -10.75
CA GLY A 181 7.91 21.78 -11.90
C GLY A 181 8.74 21.45 -13.14
N LYS A 182 8.63 22.34 -14.12
CA LYS A 182 9.33 22.33 -15.38
C LYS A 182 10.84 22.58 -15.24
N ASP A 183 11.26 23.34 -14.23
CA ASP A 183 12.67 23.62 -13.95
C ASP A 183 13.41 22.44 -13.29
N ARG A 184 12.64 21.45 -12.79
CA ARG A 184 13.11 20.20 -12.20
C ARG A 184 13.96 20.40 -10.95
N GLN A 185 13.75 21.50 -10.23
CA GLN A 185 14.45 21.81 -8.99
C GLN A 185 13.43 22.02 -7.89
N PHE A 186 13.60 21.32 -6.78
CA PHE A 186 12.73 21.54 -5.62
C PHE A 186 13.04 22.87 -4.92
N PHE A 187 12.01 23.38 -4.26
CA PHE A 187 12.04 24.59 -3.45
C PHE A 187 12.26 25.86 -4.26
N THR A 188 11.77 25.89 -5.50
CA THR A 188 11.71 27.09 -6.34
C THR A 188 10.27 27.61 -6.40
N SER A 189 10.05 28.67 -7.19
CA SER A 189 8.71 29.16 -7.48
C SER A 189 7.95 28.30 -8.51
N ASP A 190 8.63 27.35 -9.14
CA ASP A 190 8.07 26.47 -10.17
C ASP A 190 7.45 25.19 -9.56
N ASP A 191 7.76 24.90 -8.29
CA ASP A 191 7.15 23.80 -7.55
C ASP A 191 5.62 23.92 -7.51
N ALA A 192 4.95 22.82 -7.86
CA ALA A 192 3.53 22.65 -7.61
C ALA A 192 3.34 21.79 -6.36
N ILE A 193 2.43 22.18 -5.48
CA ILE A 193 2.23 21.57 -4.16
C ILE A 193 0.72 21.40 -3.90
N GLN A 194 0.30 20.21 -3.49
CA GLN A 194 -1.01 19.95 -2.87
C GLN A 194 -0.87 19.28 -1.51
#